data_AF-A0A6J1VZV4-F1
#
_entry.id   AF-A0A6J1VZV4-F1
#
_cell.length_a   1.000
_cell.length_b   1.000
_cell.length_c   1.000
_cell.angle_alpha   90.00
_cell.angle_beta   90.00
_cell.angle_gamma   90.00
#
_symmetry.space_group_name_H-M   'P 1'
#
loop_
_entity.id
_entity.type
_entity.pdbx_description
1 polymer ?
#
loop_
_entity_poly.entity_id
_entity_poly.type
_entity_poly.pdbx_seq_one_letter_code
_entity_poly.pdbx_strand_id
1 'polypeptide(L)'
;MAGGGRLRFALACCLLGLLGAAAAAAASLNRSSPEEDRCKRAAPCEALQESNCLGSPLPYAATSTLLAGDSSSQAEAHDKLLLWSGLRNAPRCWDVIQPLLCAVYMPKCQDGHVELPSQTLCQATRGPCTIVERERGWPDFLKCTTDRFPEGCPNEVQNIKFNSSGRCEAPLVQTNNPKSWYEDVEGCGIQCQNPLFTQKEHREMHTYIAAFSSVTIFCTFFTLATFLADWKNSNRYPAVILFYVNACFFMGSIGWLAQFMDGARSEIVCRADGTMRLGEPT
;
A
#
# COMPACT_ATOMS: atom_id res chain seq x y z
N MET A 1 -59.16 -53.09 47.69
CA MET A 1 -58.48 -54.01 46.75
C MET A 1 -56.98 -53.82 46.98
N ALA A 2 -56.37 -54.48 47.98
CA ALA A 2 -55.94 -55.89 47.97
C ALA A 2 -55.14 -56.21 46.69
N GLY A 3 -53.87 -56.59 46.69
CA GLY A 3 -52.86 -56.86 47.73
C GLY A 3 -51.52 -57.04 46.98
N GLY A 4 -50.38 -56.66 47.56
CA GLY A 4 -49.44 -57.60 48.21
C GLY A 4 -48.38 -58.08 47.21
N GLY A 5 -47.07 -58.13 47.45
CA GLY A 5 -46.15 -57.94 48.58
C GLY A 5 -44.74 -58.17 47.98
N ARG A 6 -43.58 -58.29 48.64
CA ARG A 6 -43.02 -58.37 50.00
C ARG A 6 -41.53 -58.01 49.76
N LEU A 7 -40.93 -57.00 50.38
CA LEU A 7 -40.22 -56.96 51.68
C LEU A 7 -39.16 -58.07 51.95
N ARG A 8 -37.97 -57.58 52.37
CA ARG A 8 -36.87 -58.16 53.18
C ARG A 8 -35.66 -58.71 52.37
N PHE A 9 -34.39 -58.49 52.72
CA PHE A 9 -33.75 -58.67 54.04
C PHE A 9 -32.35 -57.99 54.16
N ALA A 10 -32.03 -57.58 55.40
CA ALA A 10 -30.75 -57.37 56.12
C ALA A 10 -29.59 -56.55 55.51
N LEU A 11 -29.00 -55.53 56.16
CA LEU A 11 -28.35 -55.38 57.49
C LEU A 11 -26.99 -56.08 57.66
N ALA A 12 -26.09 -55.31 58.30
CA ALA A 12 -24.82 -55.64 58.96
C ALA A 12 -23.55 -55.58 58.07
N CYS A 13 -22.64 -54.61 58.23
CA CYS A 13 -21.78 -54.19 59.36
C CYS A 13 -20.38 -54.80 59.29
N CYS A 14 -19.38 -53.90 59.40
CA CYS A 14 -18.06 -54.11 60.01
C CYS A 14 -17.08 -55.01 59.22
N LEU A 15 -15.77 -54.77 59.13
CA LEU A 15 -14.83 -53.81 59.73
C LEU A 15 -13.46 -54.07 59.05
N LEU A 16 -12.56 -53.07 59.12
CA LEU A 16 -11.09 -53.17 59.08
C LEU A 16 -10.37 -53.25 57.72
N GLY A 17 -9.69 -52.15 57.41
CA GLY A 17 -8.56 -52.08 56.49
C GLY A 17 -7.89 -50.71 56.57
N LEU A 18 -7.05 -50.51 57.61
CA LEU A 18 -6.11 -49.39 57.68
C LEU A 18 -5.17 -49.43 56.47
N LEU A 19 -4.92 -48.27 55.82
CA LEU A 19 -3.60 -47.86 55.30
C LEU A 19 -3.66 -46.50 54.59
N GLY A 20 -2.81 -45.58 55.05
CA GLY A 20 -2.09 -44.68 54.15
C GLY A 20 -2.76 -43.35 53.78
N ALA A 21 -2.35 -42.30 54.48
CA ALA A 21 -2.46 -40.93 54.00
C ALA A 21 -1.60 -40.72 52.74
N ALA A 22 -2.17 -40.10 51.71
CA ALA A 22 -1.42 -39.30 50.74
C ALA A 22 -2.35 -38.22 50.19
N ALA A 23 -2.17 -37.00 50.69
CA ALA A 23 -2.76 -35.80 50.12
C ALA A 23 -2.26 -35.64 48.67
N ALA A 24 -3.16 -35.81 47.70
CA ALA A 24 -2.87 -35.46 46.32
C ALA A 24 -2.90 -33.93 46.21
N ALA A 25 -1.72 -33.32 46.28
CA ALA A 25 -1.51 -31.94 45.88
C ALA A 25 -1.92 -31.80 44.40
N ALA A 26 -2.98 -31.05 44.14
CA ALA A 26 -3.34 -30.60 42.81
C ALA A 26 -2.27 -29.62 42.33
N ALA A 27 -1.22 -30.14 41.69
CA ALA A 27 -0.32 -29.33 40.89
C ALA A 27 -1.11 -28.82 39.68
N SER A 28 -1.45 -27.54 39.70
CA SER A 28 -1.92 -26.78 38.55
C SER A 28 -0.81 -26.75 37.50
N LEU A 29 -0.77 -27.76 36.63
CA LEU A 29 -0.07 -27.67 35.35
C LEU A 29 -0.80 -26.63 34.52
N ASN A 30 -0.19 -25.45 34.42
CA ASN A 30 -0.59 -24.39 33.52
C ASN A 30 -0.46 -24.95 32.09
N ARG A 31 -1.57 -25.46 31.55
CA ARG A 31 -1.62 -26.03 30.21
C ARG A 31 -1.67 -24.85 29.23
N SER A 32 -0.50 -24.33 28.84
CA SER A 32 -0.39 -23.50 27.64
C SER A 32 -1.02 -24.28 26.48
N SER A 33 -1.84 -23.60 25.69
CA SER A 33 -2.43 -24.22 24.51
C SER A 33 -1.30 -24.55 23.51
N PRO A 34 -1.37 -25.67 22.78
CA PRO A 34 -0.35 -26.01 21.77
C PRO A 34 -0.25 -24.97 20.63
N GLU A 35 -1.23 -24.06 20.52
CA GLU A 35 -1.21 -22.94 19.58
C GLU A 35 -0.35 -21.75 20.08
N GLU A 36 -0.32 -21.48 21.38
CA GLU A 36 0.49 -20.38 21.95
C GLU A 36 2.00 -20.64 21.90
N ASP A 37 2.42 -21.90 22.04
CA ASP A 37 3.83 -22.27 22.00
C ASP A 37 4.43 -22.12 20.58
N ARG A 38 3.60 -22.28 19.53
CA ARG A 38 4.03 -22.10 18.13
C ARG A 38 4.27 -20.64 17.75
N CYS A 39 3.61 -19.73 18.44
CA CYS A 39 3.69 -18.29 18.19
C CYS A 39 4.81 -17.60 18.96
N LYS A 40 5.61 -18.35 19.72
CA LYS A 40 6.68 -17.84 20.56
C LYS A 40 8.00 -18.53 20.24
N ARG A 41 9.11 -17.81 20.43
CA ARG A 41 10.46 -18.35 20.26
C ARG A 41 11.31 -17.98 21.47
N ALA A 42 12.07 -18.92 22.00
CA ALA A 42 12.99 -18.64 23.10
C ALA A 42 14.05 -17.62 22.66
N ALA A 43 14.18 -16.52 23.40
CA ALA A 43 15.10 -15.42 23.09
C ALA A 43 15.49 -14.64 24.37
N PRO A 44 16.72 -14.11 24.45
CA PRO A 44 17.07 -13.20 25.53
C PRO A 44 16.28 -11.89 25.38
N CYS A 45 15.55 -11.52 26.42
CA CYS A 45 14.82 -10.24 26.47
C CYS A 45 15.72 -9.14 27.02
N GLU A 46 15.74 -8.00 26.33
CA GLU A 46 16.47 -6.79 26.72
C GLU A 46 15.50 -5.62 26.88
N ALA A 47 15.81 -4.69 27.79
CA ALA A 47 14.97 -3.50 28.00
C ALA A 47 15.06 -2.57 26.79
N LEU A 48 13.92 -2.03 26.36
CA LEU A 48 13.83 -1.09 25.24
C LEU A 48 14.61 0.19 25.55
N GLN A 49 15.55 0.55 24.68
CA GLN A 49 16.23 1.85 24.72
C GLN A 49 15.32 2.98 24.20
N GLU A 50 14.53 2.67 23.18
CA GLU A 50 13.57 3.59 22.56
C GLU A 50 12.15 3.04 22.72
N SER A 51 11.24 3.85 23.26
CA SER A 51 9.85 3.45 23.51
C SER A 51 8.93 3.64 22.30
N ASN A 52 9.43 4.20 21.21
CA ASN A 52 8.67 4.49 20.01
C ASN A 52 9.21 3.70 18.81
N CYS A 53 8.32 3.04 18.06
CA CYS A 53 8.65 2.45 16.77
C CYS A 53 7.97 3.22 15.63
N LEU A 54 8.78 3.75 14.70
CA LEU A 54 8.31 4.52 13.53
C LEU A 54 7.33 5.66 13.88
N GLY A 55 7.53 6.29 15.05
CA GLY A 55 6.72 7.40 15.57
C GLY A 55 5.51 7.00 16.41
N SER A 56 5.30 5.70 16.65
CA SER A 56 4.19 5.19 17.47
C SER A 56 4.70 4.58 18.79
N PRO A 57 4.07 4.84 19.94
CA PRO A 57 4.51 4.31 21.23
C PRO A 57 4.24 2.81 21.33
N LEU A 58 5.22 2.06 21.85
CA LEU A 58 5.10 0.63 22.11
C LEU A 58 4.43 0.39 23.48
N PRO A 59 3.49 -0.58 23.59
CA PRO A 59 2.80 -0.87 24.85
C PRO A 59 3.62 -1.75 25.81
N TYR A 60 4.81 -2.21 25.41
CA TYR A 60 5.70 -3.08 26.18
C TYR A 60 7.05 -2.41 26.43
N ALA A 61 7.81 -2.95 27.40
CA ALA A 61 9.08 -2.38 27.86
C ALA A 61 10.33 -3.21 27.50
N ALA A 62 10.16 -4.42 26.96
CA ALA A 62 11.25 -5.31 26.62
C ALA A 62 11.12 -5.85 25.18
N THR A 63 12.26 -5.99 24.51
CA THR A 63 12.39 -6.40 23.11
C THR A 63 13.45 -7.49 22.94
N SER A 64 13.60 -8.00 21.71
CA SER A 64 14.69 -8.89 21.31
C SER A 64 15.06 -8.66 19.85
N THR A 65 16.36 -8.66 19.54
CA THR A 65 16.88 -8.53 18.17
C THR A 65 16.91 -9.84 17.38
N LEU A 66 16.51 -10.97 17.97
CA LEU A 66 16.63 -12.30 17.36
C LEU A 66 15.90 -12.44 16.01
N LEU A 67 14.79 -11.72 15.81
CA LEU A 67 13.99 -11.82 14.59
C LEU A 67 14.60 -11.04 13.41
N ALA A 68 15.31 -9.94 13.69
CA ALA A 68 15.98 -9.12 12.69
C ALA A 68 17.35 -9.73 12.35
N GLY A 69 17.41 -10.59 11.34
CA GLY A 69 18.64 -11.30 10.97
C GLY A 69 19.79 -10.41 10.46
N ASP A 70 19.53 -9.13 10.21
CA ASP A 70 20.49 -8.12 9.78
C ASP A 70 20.92 -7.16 10.89
N SER A 71 20.49 -7.40 12.14
CA SER A 71 20.70 -6.51 13.28
C SER A 71 21.13 -7.29 14.52
N SER A 72 22.25 -6.91 15.11
CA SER A 72 22.82 -7.55 16.30
C SER A 72 22.52 -6.80 17.61
N SER A 73 22.17 -5.53 17.52
CA SER A 73 21.90 -4.63 18.65
C SER A 73 20.67 -3.76 18.40
N GLN A 74 20.06 -3.23 19.47
CA GLN A 74 18.92 -2.30 19.34
C GLN A 74 19.27 -1.03 18.55
N ALA A 75 20.50 -0.52 18.67
CA ALA A 75 20.96 0.62 17.90
C ALA A 75 21.01 0.31 16.39
N GLU A 76 21.54 -0.86 16.01
CA GLU A 76 21.56 -1.30 14.61
C GLU A 76 20.14 -1.51 14.07
N ALA A 77 19.25 -2.12 14.86
CA ALA A 77 17.84 -2.27 14.50
C ALA A 77 17.15 -0.92 14.26
N HIS A 78 17.44 0.09 15.10
CA HIS A 78 16.94 1.45 14.90
C HIS A 78 17.48 2.08 13.61
N ASP A 79 18.77 1.94 13.31
CA ASP A 79 19.38 2.43 12.07
C ASP A 79 18.78 1.75 10.83
N LYS A 80 18.47 0.44 10.90
CA LYS A 80 17.75 -0.26 9.83
C LYS A 80 16.32 0.28 9.67
N LEU A 81 15.61 0.54 10.76
CA LEU A 81 14.27 1.14 10.71
C LEU A 81 14.30 2.54 10.07
N LEU A 82 15.33 3.33 10.33
CA LEU A 82 15.55 4.61 9.65
C LEU A 82 15.77 4.42 8.14
N LEU A 83 16.53 3.41 7.71
CA LEU A 83 16.68 3.08 6.29
C LEU A 83 15.34 2.67 5.66
N TRP A 84 14.57 1.81 6.33
CA TRP A 84 13.25 1.38 5.87
C TRP A 84 12.24 2.53 5.80
N SER A 85 12.44 3.60 6.57
CA SER A 85 11.58 4.79 6.52
C SER A 85 11.59 5.52 5.18
N GLY A 86 12.55 5.22 4.29
CA GLY A 86 12.54 5.68 2.90
C GLY A 86 11.31 5.23 2.09
N LEU A 87 10.63 4.16 2.51
CA LEU A 87 9.37 3.70 1.90
C LEU A 87 8.17 4.62 2.19
N ARG A 88 8.35 5.67 3.00
CA ARG A 88 7.32 6.70 3.23
C ARG A 88 6.85 7.38 1.93
N ASN A 89 7.66 7.32 0.88
CA ASN A 89 7.33 7.84 -0.45
C ASN A 89 6.28 7.01 -1.21
N ALA A 90 5.96 5.80 -0.71
CA ALA A 90 4.93 4.91 -1.23
C ALA A 90 3.86 4.70 -0.13
N PRO A 91 2.83 5.55 -0.04
CA PRO A 91 1.92 5.59 1.10
C PRO A 91 1.16 4.28 1.34
N ARG A 92 0.67 3.62 0.27
CA ARG A 92 -0.06 2.35 0.42
C ARG A 92 0.83 1.22 0.94
N CYS A 93 2.10 1.19 0.54
CA CYS A 93 3.09 0.28 1.10
C CYS A 93 3.41 0.64 2.55
N TRP A 94 3.65 1.93 2.82
CA TRP A 94 4.06 2.43 4.13
C TRP A 94 3.04 2.06 5.22
N ASP A 95 1.75 2.26 4.94
CA ASP A 95 0.67 1.98 5.89
C ASP A 95 0.64 0.51 6.34
N VAL A 96 0.99 -0.45 5.46
CA VAL A 96 0.97 -1.88 5.79
C VAL A 96 2.32 -2.42 6.27
N ILE A 97 3.43 -1.78 5.90
CA ILE A 97 4.77 -2.27 6.24
C ILE A 97 5.22 -1.82 7.63
N GLN A 98 4.73 -0.68 8.13
CA GLN A 98 5.07 -0.17 9.46
C GLN A 98 4.84 -1.21 10.58
N PRO A 99 3.66 -1.87 10.69
CA PRO A 99 3.44 -2.83 11.76
C PRO A 99 4.32 -4.08 11.59
N LEU A 100 4.60 -4.51 10.35
CA LEU A 100 5.50 -5.64 10.07
C LEU A 100 6.93 -5.34 10.53
N LEU A 101 7.45 -4.14 10.21
CA LEU A 101 8.79 -3.73 10.61
C LEU A 101 8.93 -3.65 12.13
N CYS A 102 7.95 -3.06 12.82
CA CYS A 102 7.96 -3.01 14.28
C CYS A 102 7.85 -4.41 14.91
N ALA A 103 7.06 -5.32 14.33
CA ALA A 103 6.93 -6.69 14.82
C ALA A 103 8.19 -7.54 14.63
N VAL A 104 9.13 -7.13 13.76
CA VAL A 104 10.37 -7.88 13.49
C VAL A 104 11.59 -7.22 14.13
N TYR A 105 11.73 -5.89 14.03
CA TYR A 105 12.87 -5.16 14.59
C TYR A 105 12.71 -4.82 16.07
N MET A 106 11.48 -4.62 16.55
CA MET A 106 11.20 -4.28 17.95
C MET A 106 10.05 -5.14 18.51
N PRO A 107 10.11 -6.48 18.43
CA PRO A 107 9.04 -7.36 18.90
C PRO A 107 8.89 -7.31 20.43
N LYS A 108 7.73 -7.68 20.93
CA LYS A 108 7.53 -7.89 22.36
C LYS A 108 8.29 -9.13 22.84
N CYS A 109 9.05 -8.99 23.91
CA CYS A 109 9.72 -10.09 24.59
C CYS A 109 9.27 -10.17 26.05
N GLN A 110 8.75 -11.32 26.47
CA GLN A 110 8.27 -11.56 27.83
C GLN A 110 8.64 -12.97 28.28
N ASP A 111 9.08 -13.12 29.53
CA ASP A 111 9.43 -14.41 30.13
C ASP A 111 10.45 -15.25 29.31
N GLY A 112 11.43 -14.59 28.71
CA GLY A 112 12.47 -15.25 27.89
C GLY A 112 11.98 -15.75 26.53
N HIS A 113 10.82 -15.29 26.09
CA HIS A 113 10.21 -15.64 24.81
C HIS A 113 9.83 -14.39 24.02
N VAL A 114 10.15 -14.39 22.73
CA VAL A 114 9.74 -13.36 21.78
C VAL A 114 8.50 -13.82 21.03
N GLU A 115 7.53 -12.93 20.84
CA GLU A 115 6.33 -13.18 20.05
C GLU A 115 6.65 -13.12 18.55
N LEU A 116 6.15 -14.10 17.78
CA LEU A 116 6.33 -14.17 16.33
C LEU A 116 5.17 -13.46 15.61
N PRO A 117 5.47 -12.63 14.58
CA PRO A 117 4.44 -12.04 13.74
C PRO A 117 3.68 -13.10 12.94
N SER A 118 2.38 -12.87 12.73
CA SER A 118 1.54 -13.77 11.95
C SER A 118 1.87 -13.73 10.45
N GLN A 119 1.51 -14.81 9.75
CA GLN A 119 1.60 -14.86 8.30
C GLN A 119 0.73 -13.80 7.61
N THR A 120 -0.46 -13.51 8.12
CA THR A 120 -1.36 -12.50 7.54
C THR A 120 -0.73 -11.11 7.50
N LEU A 121 0.02 -10.76 8.56
CA LEU A 121 0.72 -9.49 8.63
C LEU A 121 1.83 -9.39 7.58
N CYS A 122 2.56 -10.48 7.36
CA CYS A 122 3.60 -10.53 6.34
C CYS A 122 3.02 -10.52 4.91
N GLN A 123 1.93 -11.25 4.67
CA GLN A 123 1.30 -11.34 3.35
C GLN A 123 0.63 -10.02 2.94
N ALA A 124 0.10 -9.25 3.90
CA ALA A 124 -0.50 -7.94 3.64
C ALA A 124 0.47 -6.94 2.98
N THR A 125 1.79 -7.11 3.17
CA THR A 125 2.78 -6.23 2.55
C THR A 125 3.15 -6.64 1.12
N ARG A 126 2.92 -7.89 0.71
CA ARG A 126 3.39 -8.41 -0.59
C ARG A 126 2.75 -7.72 -1.79
N GLY A 127 1.48 -7.34 -1.68
CA GLY A 127 0.77 -6.59 -2.72
C GLY A 127 1.32 -5.17 -2.86
N PRO A 128 1.04 -4.27 -1.90
CA PRO A 128 1.35 -2.86 -2.06
C PRO A 128 2.85 -2.51 -2.02
N CYS A 129 3.71 -3.39 -1.49
CA CYS A 129 5.15 -3.18 -1.41
C CYS A 129 5.95 -3.95 -2.47
N THR A 130 5.44 -4.06 -3.70
CA THR A 130 6.19 -4.69 -4.81
C THR A 130 7.55 -4.02 -5.06
N ILE A 131 7.66 -2.71 -4.80
CA ILE A 131 8.92 -1.95 -4.92
C ILE A 131 10.08 -2.58 -4.16
N VAL A 132 9.83 -3.19 -3.00
CA VAL A 132 10.87 -3.85 -2.20
C VAL A 132 11.42 -5.07 -2.92
N GLU A 133 10.53 -5.86 -3.53
CA GLU A 133 10.90 -7.06 -4.27
C GLU A 133 11.68 -6.74 -5.54
N ARG A 134 11.27 -5.71 -6.27
CA ARG A 134 11.88 -5.32 -7.54
C ARG A 134 13.25 -4.65 -7.38
N GLU A 135 13.39 -3.73 -6.43
CA GLU A 135 14.61 -2.91 -6.29
C GLU A 135 15.71 -3.64 -5.52
N ARG A 136 15.37 -4.31 -4.42
CA ARG A 136 16.36 -4.92 -3.52
C ARG A 136 16.14 -6.42 -3.29
N GLY A 137 14.90 -6.89 -3.42
CA GLY A 137 14.49 -8.21 -2.99
C GLY A 137 14.24 -8.25 -1.48
N TRP A 138 13.29 -9.08 -1.06
CA TRP A 138 12.99 -9.28 0.35
C TRP A 138 14.12 -10.03 1.07
N PRO A 139 14.65 -9.50 2.19
CA PRO A 139 15.61 -10.23 3.03
C PRO A 139 15.03 -11.54 3.56
N ASP A 140 15.90 -12.51 3.84
CA ASP A 140 15.45 -13.85 4.26
C ASP A 140 14.59 -13.85 5.53
N PHE A 141 14.85 -12.93 6.47
CA PHE A 141 14.07 -12.79 7.70
C PHE A 141 12.71 -12.11 7.50
N LEU A 142 12.48 -11.44 6.36
CA LEU A 142 11.21 -10.83 5.99
C LEU A 142 10.46 -11.64 4.92
N LYS A 143 10.95 -12.79 4.46
CA LYS A 143 10.18 -13.67 3.58
C LYS A 143 9.08 -14.36 4.39
N CYS A 144 7.86 -14.41 3.85
CA CYS A 144 6.67 -14.94 4.53
C CYS A 144 6.63 -16.47 4.60
N THR A 145 7.70 -17.07 5.11
CA THR A 145 7.81 -18.51 5.33
C THR A 145 7.14 -18.92 6.65
N THR A 146 6.54 -20.10 6.70
CA THR A 146 5.72 -20.56 7.84
C THR A 146 6.53 -20.81 9.12
N ASP A 147 7.84 -20.99 9.02
CA ASP A 147 8.77 -21.12 10.15
C ASP A 147 9.05 -19.79 10.87
N ARG A 148 8.95 -18.66 10.15
CA ARG A 148 9.16 -17.31 10.70
C ARG A 148 7.84 -16.61 11.01
N PHE A 149 6.87 -16.80 10.13
CA PHE A 149 5.55 -16.21 10.20
C PHE A 149 4.47 -17.30 10.28
N PRO A 150 4.19 -17.83 11.48
CA PRO A 150 3.17 -18.86 11.68
C PRO A 150 1.74 -18.35 11.42
N GLU A 151 0.85 -19.27 11.03
CA GLU A 151 -0.58 -19.00 10.90
C GLU A 151 -1.30 -18.96 12.26
N GLY A 152 -2.38 -18.19 12.36
CA GLY A 152 -3.25 -18.17 13.55
C GLY A 152 -2.67 -17.47 14.79
N CYS A 153 -1.51 -16.82 14.69
CA CYS A 153 -0.93 -16.08 15.81
C CYS A 153 -1.52 -14.67 15.97
N PRO A 154 -1.79 -14.23 17.21
CA PRO A 154 -2.21 -12.86 17.46
C PRO A 154 -1.08 -11.88 17.13
N ASN A 155 -1.41 -10.73 16.55
CA ASN A 155 -0.45 -9.65 16.33
C ASN A 155 -0.73 -8.51 17.30
N GLU A 156 0.09 -8.35 18.34
CA GLU A 156 -0.08 -7.21 19.25
C GLU A 156 0.15 -5.86 18.56
N VAL A 157 0.95 -5.83 17.50
CA VAL A 157 1.20 -4.63 16.69
C VAL A 157 -0.02 -4.10 15.96
N GLN A 158 -1.07 -4.91 15.76
CA GLN A 158 -2.33 -4.41 15.18
C GLN A 158 -3.07 -3.44 16.09
N ASN A 159 -2.79 -3.48 17.40
CA ASN A 159 -3.37 -2.56 18.37
C ASN A 159 -2.64 -1.20 18.40
N ILE A 160 -1.47 -1.10 17.75
CA ILE A 160 -0.67 0.12 17.65
C ILE A 160 -1.21 0.95 16.50
N LYS A 161 -1.63 2.18 16.79
CA LYS A 161 -2.09 3.13 15.76
C LYS A 161 -0.90 3.87 15.17
N PHE A 162 -0.56 3.55 13.93
CA PHE A 162 0.45 4.28 13.16
C PHE A 162 -0.18 5.54 12.55
N ASN A 163 0.19 6.71 13.09
CA ASN A 163 -0.32 8.01 12.63
C ASN A 163 0.59 8.67 11.56
N SER A 164 1.71 8.02 11.24
CA SER A 164 2.66 8.53 10.25
C SER A 164 2.29 8.00 8.87
N SER A 165 1.39 8.71 8.17
CA SER A 165 1.04 8.38 6.79
C SER A 165 2.15 8.76 5.81
N GLY A 166 2.31 7.96 4.76
CA GLY A 166 3.22 8.26 3.67
C GLY A 166 2.78 9.46 2.84
N ARG A 167 3.69 10.02 2.04
CA ARG A 167 3.40 11.08 1.07
C ARG A 167 4.07 10.74 -0.24
N CYS A 168 3.43 11.04 -1.37
CA CYS A 168 4.12 10.94 -2.66
C CYS A 168 5.15 12.06 -2.75
N GLU A 169 6.36 11.73 -3.17
CA GLU A 169 7.41 12.69 -3.46
C GLU A 169 7.24 13.21 -4.90
N ALA A 170 7.60 14.48 -5.15
CA ALA A 170 7.56 15.01 -6.51
C ALA A 170 8.49 14.17 -7.42
N PRO A 171 8.08 13.80 -8.65
CA PRO A 171 6.96 14.32 -9.46
C PRO A 171 5.63 13.54 -9.32
N LEU A 172 5.49 12.69 -8.31
CA LEU A 172 4.28 11.90 -8.10
C LEU A 172 3.26 12.64 -7.23
N VAL A 173 1.99 12.41 -7.50
CA VAL A 173 0.84 12.95 -6.76
C VAL A 173 -0.01 11.81 -6.21
N GLN A 174 -0.64 12.03 -5.06
CA GLN A 174 -1.52 11.02 -4.46
C GLN A 174 -2.75 10.81 -5.32
N THR A 175 -3.08 9.55 -5.61
CA THR A 175 -4.31 9.19 -6.31
C THR A 175 -4.91 7.90 -5.74
N ASN A 176 -6.24 7.91 -5.62
CA ASN A 176 -7.01 6.73 -5.24
C ASN A 176 -7.43 5.88 -6.45
N ASN A 177 -7.13 6.32 -7.68
CA ASN A 177 -7.49 5.60 -8.89
C ASN A 177 -6.40 4.57 -9.24
N PRO A 178 -6.69 3.26 -9.19
CA PRO A 178 -5.71 2.21 -9.52
C PRO A 178 -5.18 2.31 -10.95
N LYS A 179 -5.99 2.83 -11.88
CA LYS A 179 -5.58 3.04 -13.28
C LYS A 179 -4.60 4.20 -13.49
N SER A 180 -4.42 5.05 -12.48
CA SER A 180 -3.48 6.18 -12.50
C SER A 180 -2.21 5.89 -11.71
N TRP A 181 -2.10 4.71 -11.06
CA TRP A 181 -0.92 4.39 -10.27
C TRP A 181 0.31 4.26 -11.15
N TYR A 182 1.43 4.79 -10.66
CA TYR A 182 2.72 4.60 -11.26
C TYR A 182 3.23 3.21 -10.92
N GLU A 183 3.94 2.57 -11.87
CA GLU A 183 4.49 1.23 -11.72
C GLU A 183 5.23 1.09 -10.38
N ASP A 184 4.89 0.04 -9.62
CA ASP A 184 5.44 -0.31 -8.30
C ASP A 184 5.23 0.69 -7.16
N VAL A 185 4.54 1.83 -7.38
CA VAL A 185 4.25 2.82 -6.34
C VAL A 185 2.75 3.00 -6.17
N GLU A 186 2.13 2.04 -5.48
CA GLU A 186 0.69 2.07 -5.23
C GLU A 186 0.28 3.31 -4.40
N GLY A 187 -0.82 3.95 -4.83
CA GLY A 187 -1.35 5.16 -4.22
C GLY A 187 -0.77 6.47 -4.75
N CYS A 188 0.26 6.40 -5.60
CA CYS A 188 0.85 7.56 -6.25
C CYS A 188 0.74 7.43 -7.77
N GLY A 189 0.47 8.53 -8.46
CA GLY A 189 0.45 8.61 -9.91
C GLY A 189 1.34 9.74 -10.40
N ILE A 190 1.74 9.71 -11.67
CA ILE A 190 2.52 10.81 -12.25
C ILE A 190 1.64 12.07 -12.38
N GLN A 191 2.17 13.22 -11.97
CA GLN A 191 1.46 14.49 -12.08
C GLN A 191 1.09 14.83 -13.54
N CYS A 192 0.04 15.62 -13.73
CA CYS A 192 -0.42 16.01 -15.07
C CYS A 192 0.63 16.77 -15.89
N GLN A 193 1.36 17.68 -15.24
CA GLN A 193 2.38 18.48 -15.94
C GLN A 193 3.62 17.65 -16.18
N ASN A 194 4.01 17.51 -17.44
CA ASN A 194 5.18 16.72 -17.79
C ASN A 194 6.42 17.18 -16.99
N PRO A 195 6.98 16.32 -16.12
CA PRO A 195 8.07 16.69 -15.22
C PRO A 195 9.41 16.85 -15.93
N LEU A 196 9.53 16.41 -17.19
CA LEU A 196 10.75 16.55 -17.99
C LEU A 196 10.98 17.99 -18.47
N PHE A 197 9.92 18.81 -18.50
CA PHE A 197 9.97 20.17 -19.02
C PHE A 197 9.59 21.16 -17.93
N THR A 198 10.33 22.27 -17.89
CA THR A 198 10.07 23.39 -17.00
C THR A 198 8.85 24.18 -17.44
N GLN A 199 8.29 24.97 -16.52
CA GLN A 199 7.17 25.87 -16.85
C GLN A 199 7.49 26.89 -17.95
N LYS A 200 8.77 27.24 -18.09
CA LYS A 200 9.22 28.18 -19.13
C LYS A 200 9.12 27.53 -20.50
N GLU A 201 9.62 26.30 -20.64
CA GLU A 201 9.55 25.53 -21.89
C GLU A 201 8.09 25.23 -22.28
N HIS A 202 7.24 24.90 -21.30
CA HIS A 202 5.80 24.78 -21.54
C HIS A 202 5.20 26.07 -22.09
N ARG A 203 5.53 27.23 -21.51
CA ARG A 203 5.04 28.54 -21.97
C ARG A 203 5.55 28.90 -23.37
N GLU A 204 6.81 28.60 -23.65
CA GLU A 204 7.41 28.80 -24.97
C GLU A 204 6.70 27.96 -26.03
N MET A 205 6.46 26.68 -25.73
CA MET A 205 5.71 25.78 -26.61
C MET A 205 4.27 26.26 -26.82
N HIS A 206 3.58 26.73 -25.78
CA HIS A 206 2.24 27.32 -25.93
C HIS A 206 2.26 28.57 -26.82
N THR A 207 3.23 29.45 -26.63
CA THR A 207 3.35 30.67 -27.43
C THR A 207 3.62 30.34 -28.91
N TYR A 208 4.46 29.33 -29.15
CA TYR A 208 4.73 28.79 -30.49
C TYR A 208 3.46 28.24 -31.14
N ILE A 209 2.74 27.32 -30.47
CA ILE A 209 1.51 26.73 -31.00
C ILE A 209 0.44 27.79 -31.26
N ALA A 210 0.28 28.77 -30.36
CA ALA A 210 -0.67 29.87 -30.52
C ALA A 210 -0.37 30.69 -31.78
N ALA A 211 0.89 31.09 -31.97
CA ALA A 211 1.30 31.91 -33.10
C ALA A 211 1.08 31.19 -34.44
N PHE A 212 1.61 29.96 -34.58
CA PHE A 212 1.50 29.20 -35.83
C PHE A 212 0.05 28.83 -36.14
N SER A 213 -0.71 28.35 -35.15
CA SER A 213 -2.11 27.97 -35.36
C SER A 213 -2.99 29.18 -35.69
N SER A 214 -2.72 30.36 -35.12
CA SER A 214 -3.45 31.60 -35.43
C SER A 214 -3.17 32.11 -36.85
N VAL A 215 -1.93 32.01 -37.33
CA VAL A 215 -1.60 32.36 -38.71
C VAL A 215 -2.26 31.37 -39.68
N THR A 216 -2.16 30.06 -39.40
CA THR A 216 -2.77 29.03 -40.24
C THR A 216 -4.28 29.15 -40.31
N ILE A 217 -4.98 29.36 -39.18
CA ILE A 217 -6.44 29.47 -39.17
C ILE A 217 -6.91 30.72 -39.94
N PHE A 218 -6.20 31.85 -39.83
CA PHE A 218 -6.55 33.06 -40.56
C PHE A 218 -6.36 32.89 -42.07
N CYS A 219 -5.20 32.35 -42.49
CA CYS A 219 -4.92 32.09 -43.91
C CYS A 219 -5.90 31.08 -44.52
N THR A 220 -6.17 29.98 -43.82
CA THR A 220 -7.12 28.94 -44.29
C THR A 220 -8.56 29.43 -44.28
N PHE A 221 -8.96 30.26 -43.32
CA PHE A 221 -10.26 30.90 -43.33
C PHE A 221 -10.43 31.81 -44.55
N PHE A 222 -9.43 32.63 -44.85
CA PHE A 222 -9.46 33.51 -46.03
C PHE A 222 -9.55 32.71 -47.34
N THR A 223 -8.79 31.62 -47.48
CA THR A 223 -8.88 30.76 -48.67
C THR A 223 -10.26 30.12 -48.77
N LEU A 224 -10.78 29.53 -47.70
CA LEU A 224 -12.13 28.93 -47.67
C LEU A 224 -13.21 29.96 -48.02
N ALA A 225 -13.15 31.17 -47.45
CA ALA A 225 -14.09 32.25 -47.77
C ALA A 225 -14.03 32.64 -49.25
N THR A 226 -12.84 32.69 -49.84
CA THR A 226 -12.64 32.98 -51.27
C THR A 226 -13.24 31.88 -52.15
N PHE A 227 -12.99 30.61 -51.82
CA PHE A 227 -13.57 29.47 -52.53
C PHE A 227 -15.10 29.42 -52.42
N LEU A 228 -15.66 29.79 -51.27
CA LEU A 228 -17.10 29.83 -51.05
C LEU A 228 -17.76 31.00 -51.80
N ALA A 229 -17.09 32.15 -51.91
CA ALA A 229 -17.60 33.30 -52.66
C ALA A 229 -17.76 32.99 -54.15
N ASP A 230 -16.86 32.21 -54.74
CA ASP A 230 -16.93 31.78 -56.14
C ASP A 230 -17.21 30.26 -56.27
N TRP A 231 -18.07 29.71 -55.40
CA TRP A 231 -18.30 28.26 -55.33
C TRP A 231 -18.81 27.67 -56.65
N LYS A 232 -19.71 28.39 -57.34
CA LYS A 232 -20.31 27.92 -58.61
C LYS A 232 -19.26 27.67 -59.69
N ASN A 233 -18.16 28.41 -59.67
CA ASN A 233 -17.05 28.26 -60.61
C ASN A 233 -15.93 27.36 -60.05
N SER A 234 -15.64 27.47 -58.75
CA SER A 234 -14.52 26.79 -58.08
C SER A 234 -14.77 25.34 -57.72
N ASN A 235 -16.03 24.87 -57.72
CA ASN A 235 -16.41 23.47 -57.47
C ASN A 235 -16.07 22.51 -58.64
N ARG A 236 -15.04 22.84 -59.42
CA ARG A 236 -14.54 22.01 -60.53
C ARG A 236 -13.21 21.40 -60.15
N TYR A 237 -12.98 20.18 -60.63
CA TYR A 237 -11.66 19.58 -60.58
C TYR A 237 -10.70 20.40 -61.46
N PRO A 238 -9.47 20.72 -61.01
CA PRO A 238 -8.78 20.25 -59.80
C PRO A 238 -8.91 21.17 -58.57
N ALA A 239 -9.52 22.36 -58.71
CA ALA A 239 -9.57 23.40 -57.69
C ALA A 239 -10.29 22.96 -56.39
N VAL A 240 -11.32 22.11 -56.51
CA VAL A 240 -12.07 21.58 -55.36
C VAL A 240 -11.20 20.76 -54.38
N ILE A 241 -10.09 20.15 -54.84
CA ILE A 241 -9.16 19.45 -53.94
C ILE A 241 -8.52 20.43 -52.95
N LEU A 242 -8.08 21.59 -53.43
CA LEU A 242 -7.46 22.61 -52.60
C LEU A 242 -8.41 23.13 -51.53
N PHE A 243 -9.71 23.22 -51.84
CA PHE A 243 -10.74 23.56 -50.86
C PHE A 243 -10.75 22.56 -49.69
N TYR A 244 -10.83 21.25 -49.96
CA TYR A 244 -10.85 20.24 -48.90
C TYR A 244 -9.56 20.19 -48.09
N VAL A 245 -8.40 20.37 -48.74
CA VAL A 245 -7.12 20.47 -48.03
C VAL A 245 -7.13 21.63 -47.03
N ASN A 246 -7.55 22.81 -47.45
CA ASN A 246 -7.66 23.98 -46.57
C ASN A 246 -8.71 23.77 -45.46
N ALA A 247 -9.82 23.08 -45.75
CA ALA A 247 -10.84 22.75 -44.76
C ALA A 247 -10.30 21.83 -43.65
N CYS A 248 -9.52 20.81 -44.03
CA CYS A 248 -8.86 19.93 -43.06
C CYS A 248 -7.87 20.70 -42.18
N PHE A 249 -7.04 21.57 -42.77
CA PHE A 249 -6.11 22.40 -42.00
C PHE A 249 -6.84 23.38 -41.07
N PHE A 250 -7.93 24.00 -41.52
CA PHE A 250 -8.75 24.89 -40.71
C PHE A 250 -9.32 24.16 -39.48
N MET A 251 -9.92 22.98 -39.67
CA MET A 251 -10.44 22.17 -38.57
C MET A 251 -9.34 21.69 -37.61
N GLY A 252 -8.18 21.28 -38.14
CA GLY A 252 -7.02 20.90 -37.34
C GLY A 252 -6.50 22.06 -36.48
N SER A 253 -6.42 23.27 -37.04
CA SER A 253 -6.00 24.47 -36.31
C SER A 253 -6.96 24.84 -35.18
N ILE A 254 -8.28 24.65 -35.35
CA ILE A 254 -9.26 24.80 -34.26
C ILE A 254 -8.94 23.83 -33.11
N GLY A 255 -8.66 22.56 -33.43
CA GLY A 255 -8.30 21.55 -32.43
C GLY A 255 -7.05 21.94 -31.63
N TRP A 256 -5.99 22.42 -32.29
CA TRP A 256 -4.79 22.92 -31.61
C TRP A 256 -5.03 24.16 -30.76
N LEU A 257 -5.97 25.03 -31.16
CA LEU A 257 -6.33 26.23 -30.42
C LEU A 257 -7.30 25.98 -29.25
N ALA A 258 -8.00 24.84 -29.23
CA ALA A 258 -8.95 24.51 -28.16
C ALA A 258 -8.33 24.53 -26.76
N GLN A 259 -7.04 24.21 -26.64
CA GLN A 259 -6.34 24.22 -25.35
C GLN A 259 -6.18 25.61 -24.71
N PHE A 260 -6.36 26.71 -25.46
CA PHE A 260 -6.22 28.08 -24.96
C PHE A 260 -7.48 28.65 -24.33
N MET A 261 -8.61 27.93 -24.39
CA MET A 261 -9.79 28.29 -23.63
C MET A 261 -9.53 28.12 -22.13
N ASP A 262 -10.14 28.96 -21.30
CA ASP A 262 -9.95 28.95 -19.85
C ASP A 262 -10.24 27.55 -19.27
N GLY A 263 -9.24 26.94 -18.63
CA GLY A 263 -9.35 25.62 -18.01
C GLY A 263 -9.41 24.42 -18.96
N ALA A 264 -9.56 24.63 -20.28
CA ALA A 264 -9.73 23.54 -21.24
C ALA A 264 -8.52 22.61 -21.29
N ARG A 265 -7.30 23.14 -21.24
CA ARG A 265 -6.08 22.31 -21.24
C ARG A 265 -6.05 21.30 -20.10
N SER A 266 -6.39 21.73 -18.88
CA SER A 266 -6.41 20.83 -17.72
C SER A 266 -7.49 19.76 -17.88
N GLU A 267 -8.64 20.11 -18.46
CA GLU A 267 -9.72 19.14 -18.69
C GLU A 267 -9.35 18.12 -19.78
N ILE A 268 -8.68 18.57 -20.84
CA ILE A 268 -8.25 17.74 -21.97
C ILE A 268 -7.10 16.81 -21.57
N VAL A 269 -6.09 17.30 -20.86
CA VAL A 269 -4.82 16.58 -20.63
C VAL A 269 -4.76 15.92 -19.26
N CYS A 270 -5.40 16.51 -18.24
CA CYS A 270 -5.38 15.98 -16.88
C CYS A 270 -6.62 15.15 -16.57
N ARG A 271 -6.48 14.25 -15.60
CA ARG A 271 -7.59 13.62 -14.90
C ARG A 271 -8.02 14.48 -13.71
N ALA A 272 -9.20 14.20 -13.17
CA ALA A 272 -9.74 14.89 -12.00
C ALA A 272 -8.90 14.69 -10.72
N ASP A 273 -8.10 13.62 -10.66
CA ASP A 273 -7.16 13.33 -9.57
C ASP A 273 -5.81 14.06 -9.71
N GLY A 274 -5.62 14.89 -10.75
CA GLY A 274 -4.38 15.64 -10.99
C GLY A 274 -3.29 14.84 -11.70
N THR A 275 -3.56 13.59 -12.10
CA THR A 275 -2.64 12.76 -12.89
C THR A 275 -2.76 13.02 -14.39
N MET A 276 -1.71 12.71 -15.15
CA MET A 276 -1.78 12.80 -16.62
C MET A 276 -2.63 11.66 -17.20
N ARG A 277 -3.31 11.91 -18.32
CA ARG A 277 -4.04 10.86 -19.04
C ARG A 277 -3.06 9.95 -19.79
N LEU A 278 -3.16 8.63 -19.55
CA LEU A 278 -2.37 7.58 -20.19
C LEU A 278 -3.31 6.45 -20.65
N GLY A 279 -3.02 5.87 -21.82
CA GLY A 279 -3.67 4.64 -22.31
C GLY A 279 -5.16 4.78 -22.64
N GLU A 280 -5.59 5.93 -23.18
CA GLU A 280 -6.98 6.10 -23.63
C GLU A 280 -7.33 5.12 -24.76
N PRO A 281 -8.47 4.40 -24.62
CA PRO A 281 -9.73 4.99 -25.06
C PRO A 281 -10.79 5.02 -23.94
N THR A 282 -11.59 6.09 -23.93
CA THR A 282 -12.94 6.09 -23.34
C THR A 282 -13.94 5.63 -24.37
#